data_AF-A0A5E5PXU2-F1
#
_entry.id   AF-A0A5E5PXU2-F1
#
_cell.length_a   1.000
_cell.length_b   1.000
_cell.length_c   1.000
_cell.angle_alpha   90.00
_cell.angle_beta   90.00
_cell.angle_gamma   90.00
#
_symmetry.space_group_name_H-M   'P 1'
#
loop_
_entity.id
_entity.type
_entity.pdbx_description
1 polymer ?
#
loop_
_entity_poly.entity_id
_entity_poly.type
_entity_poly.pdbx_seq_one_letter_code
_entity_poly.pdbx_strand_id
1 'polypeptide(L)'
;MDRNLGASQVATSSTDPASYGDSYQWGKLADGHQIRTSATTTTLAVNITPGHADFITTTGIQGPYDWALPNIVDDDGALRSAFLAKTDGSGVCPTGFNVPTEAQLKAETDIWDRANNAEVSAFNSVLKLPVAGGRISAYARKTGGFGNVGAVGYYWTRSVIPGNWRYRYARDLAFGRYSIHPEFYNSERSAGESIRCIKN
;
A
#
# COMPACT_ATOMS: atom_id res chain seq x y z
N MET A 1 -4.40 -5.38 13.72
CA MET A 1 -3.00 -5.49 14.15
C MET A 1 -2.59 -4.17 14.80
N ASP A 2 -1.71 -4.18 15.79
CA ASP A 2 -1.32 -2.99 16.55
C ASP A 2 -0.31 -2.08 15.80
N ARG A 3 0.39 -2.62 14.79
CA ARG A 3 1.39 -1.90 13.96
C ARG A 3 1.20 -2.15 12.45
N ASN A 4 1.93 -1.40 11.61
CA ASN A 4 1.98 -1.66 10.17
C ASN A 4 2.69 -3.00 9.93
N LEU A 5 2.37 -3.69 8.85
CA LEU A 5 3.04 -4.95 8.53
C LEU A 5 4.53 -4.69 8.26
N GLY A 6 5.40 -5.49 8.85
CA GLY A 6 6.86 -5.30 8.81
C GLY A 6 7.41 -4.28 9.81
N ALA A 7 6.57 -3.60 10.60
CA ALA A 7 7.05 -2.65 11.62
C ALA A 7 7.60 -3.34 12.87
N SER A 8 8.67 -2.78 13.45
CA SER A 8 9.28 -3.33 14.67
C SER A 8 8.52 -2.92 15.94
N GLN A 9 7.77 -1.82 15.91
CA GLN A 9 6.98 -1.35 17.04
C GLN A 9 5.63 -0.72 16.65
N VAL A 10 4.75 -0.59 17.65
CA VAL A 10 3.56 0.27 17.56
C VAL A 10 4.02 1.72 17.48
N ALA A 11 3.37 2.51 16.63
CA ALA A 11 3.68 3.92 16.48
C ALA A 11 3.62 4.66 17.82
N THR A 12 4.71 5.36 18.15
CA THR A 12 4.76 6.29 19.29
C THR A 12 4.50 7.74 18.86
N SER A 13 4.55 8.02 17.57
CA SER A 13 4.11 9.28 16.94
C SER A 13 3.74 9.03 15.47
N SER A 14 3.09 9.99 14.82
CA SER A 14 2.77 9.87 13.38
C SER A 14 4.03 9.73 12.51
N THR A 15 5.17 10.24 12.97
CA THR A 15 6.43 10.21 12.22
C THR A 15 7.44 9.19 12.77
N ASP A 16 7.03 8.23 13.58
CA ASP A 16 7.91 7.22 14.16
C ASP A 16 8.45 6.23 13.10
N PRO A 17 9.74 6.28 12.74
CA PRO A 17 10.29 5.44 11.67
C PRO A 17 10.23 3.94 11.97
N ALA A 18 10.31 3.54 13.24
CA ALA A 18 10.27 2.14 13.63
C ALA A 18 8.86 1.53 13.47
N SER A 19 7.84 2.39 13.32
CA SER A 19 6.45 2.00 13.10
C SER A 19 6.01 1.97 11.64
N TYR A 20 6.83 2.50 10.72
CA TYR A 20 6.46 2.65 9.30
C TYR A 20 6.17 1.31 8.63
N GLY A 21 6.92 0.27 9.00
CA GLY A 21 6.84 -1.04 8.39
C GLY A 21 7.32 -1.07 6.94
N ASP A 22 6.93 -2.13 6.27
CA ASP A 22 7.33 -2.44 4.90
C ASP A 22 6.43 -1.73 3.86
N SER A 23 6.91 -1.69 2.62
CA SER A 23 6.29 -0.96 1.49
C SER A 23 5.96 -1.91 0.35
N TYR A 24 4.74 -2.44 0.35
CA TYR A 24 4.29 -3.51 -0.54
C TYR A 24 3.82 -2.99 -1.89
N GLN A 25 4.11 -3.74 -2.95
CA GLN A 25 3.37 -3.63 -4.21
C GLN A 25 2.02 -4.32 -4.07
N TRP A 26 0.97 -3.75 -4.66
CA TRP A 26 -0.39 -4.21 -4.40
C TRP A 26 -0.56 -5.69 -4.79
N GLY A 27 -0.94 -6.52 -3.83
CA GLY A 27 -1.20 -7.94 -4.01
C GLY A 27 0.04 -8.84 -4.18
N LYS A 28 1.26 -8.30 -4.10
CA LYS A 28 2.49 -9.10 -4.16
C LYS A 28 2.76 -9.72 -2.79
N LEU A 29 3.19 -10.99 -2.77
CA LEU A 29 3.58 -11.66 -1.53
C LEU A 29 4.83 -11.02 -0.92
N ALA A 30 5.04 -11.24 0.38
CA ALA A 30 6.22 -10.77 1.10
C ALA A 30 7.48 -11.59 0.72
N ASP A 31 7.98 -11.42 -0.51
CA ASP A 31 9.15 -12.11 -1.06
C ASP A 31 10.47 -11.32 -0.89
N GLY A 32 10.42 -10.19 -0.21
CA GLY A 32 11.56 -9.30 0.04
C GLY A 32 11.48 -7.96 -0.68
N HIS A 33 10.61 -7.83 -1.69
CA HIS A 33 10.45 -6.55 -2.41
C HIS A 33 9.94 -5.42 -1.53
N GLN A 34 9.14 -5.76 -0.53
CA GLN A 34 8.50 -4.81 0.35
C GLN A 34 9.51 -4.12 1.27
N ILE A 35 10.68 -4.73 1.47
CA ILE A 35 11.72 -4.20 2.33
C ILE A 35 12.14 -2.84 1.77
N ARG A 36 12.19 -1.82 2.62
CA ARG A 36 12.44 -0.44 2.18
C ARG A 36 13.80 -0.24 1.50
N THR A 37 14.72 -1.18 1.65
CA THR A 37 16.05 -1.20 1.02
C THR A 37 16.19 -2.25 -0.09
N SER A 38 15.07 -2.84 -0.55
CA SER A 38 15.08 -3.81 -1.65
C SER A 38 15.73 -3.22 -2.91
N ALA A 39 16.41 -4.08 -3.66
CA ALA A 39 16.85 -3.75 -5.01
C ALA A 39 15.65 -3.54 -5.94
N THR A 40 15.88 -2.98 -7.12
CA THR A 40 14.83 -2.73 -8.09
C THR A 40 15.10 -3.44 -9.41
N THR A 41 14.03 -3.74 -10.12
CA THR A 41 14.07 -4.24 -11.50
C THR A 41 13.03 -3.52 -12.34
N THR A 42 13.28 -3.41 -13.65
CA THR A 42 12.32 -2.89 -14.63
C THR A 42 11.61 -4.00 -15.38
N THR A 43 11.98 -5.27 -15.14
CA THR A 43 11.33 -6.43 -15.74
C THR A 43 10.00 -6.69 -15.07
N LEU A 44 8.90 -6.54 -15.83
CA LEU A 44 7.55 -6.83 -15.34
C LEU A 44 7.36 -8.32 -15.07
N ALA A 45 6.54 -8.62 -14.08
CA ALA A 45 6.23 -9.98 -13.73
C ALA A 45 5.29 -10.64 -14.74
N VAL A 46 5.58 -11.90 -15.08
CA VAL A 46 4.75 -12.74 -15.96
C VAL A 46 3.67 -13.52 -15.19
N ASN A 47 3.62 -13.37 -13.86
CA ASN A 47 2.63 -13.96 -12.96
C ASN A 47 2.61 -13.17 -11.63
N ILE A 48 1.73 -13.53 -10.70
CA ILE A 48 1.59 -12.84 -9.40
C ILE A 48 2.64 -13.26 -8.34
N THR A 49 3.60 -14.12 -8.71
CA THR A 49 4.65 -14.69 -7.85
C THR A 49 6.01 -14.65 -8.58
N PRO A 50 6.64 -13.47 -8.71
CA PRO A 50 7.73 -13.25 -9.68
C PRO A 50 9.00 -14.08 -9.44
N GLY A 51 9.15 -14.68 -8.25
CA GLY A 51 10.29 -15.53 -7.91
C GLY A 51 11.56 -14.76 -7.52
N HIS A 52 11.46 -13.45 -7.30
CA HIS A 52 12.57 -12.60 -6.88
C HIS A 52 12.12 -11.53 -5.87
N ALA A 53 13.09 -11.06 -5.10
CA ALA A 53 12.90 -10.06 -4.04
C ALA A 53 12.98 -8.60 -4.54
N ASP A 54 13.20 -8.36 -5.82
CA ASP A 54 13.31 -6.98 -6.33
C ASP A 54 11.94 -6.28 -6.38
N PHE A 55 11.95 -4.98 -6.06
CA PHE A 55 10.83 -4.08 -6.32
C PHE A 55 10.73 -3.77 -7.82
N ILE A 56 9.58 -4.05 -8.42
CA ILE A 56 9.37 -3.88 -9.84
C ILE A 56 8.97 -2.43 -10.11
N THR A 57 9.94 -1.67 -10.60
CA THR A 57 9.78 -0.31 -11.09
C THR A 57 9.18 -0.29 -12.49
N THR A 58 8.25 0.63 -12.73
CA THR A 58 7.65 0.80 -14.06
C THR A 58 8.21 2.06 -14.71
N THR A 59 8.84 1.90 -15.88
CA THR A 59 9.49 3.01 -16.59
C THR A 59 8.63 3.56 -17.72
N GLY A 60 8.61 4.88 -17.87
CA GLY A 60 7.94 5.60 -18.97
C GLY A 60 6.78 6.46 -18.48
N ILE A 61 6.53 7.60 -19.16
CA ILE A 61 5.40 8.51 -18.83
C ILE A 61 4.03 7.83 -19.08
N GLN A 62 4.02 6.82 -19.94
CA GLN A 62 2.89 5.92 -20.21
C GLN A 62 3.18 4.48 -19.74
N GLY A 63 4.25 4.28 -18.97
CA GLY A 63 4.68 2.96 -18.49
C GLY A 63 3.52 2.26 -17.75
N PRO A 64 3.50 0.92 -17.73
CA PRO A 64 2.39 0.21 -17.13
C PRO A 64 2.25 0.64 -15.67
N TYR A 65 1.02 0.96 -15.28
CA TYR A 65 0.66 1.33 -13.90
C TYR A 65 0.56 0.10 -12.97
N ASP A 66 1.04 -1.04 -13.44
CA ASP A 66 1.07 -2.33 -12.74
C ASP A 66 2.46 -2.95 -12.87
N TRP A 67 2.87 -3.69 -11.86
CA TRP A 67 4.14 -4.40 -11.82
C TRP A 67 4.11 -5.75 -12.54
N ALA A 68 2.91 -6.23 -12.88
CA ALA A 68 2.72 -7.40 -13.72
C ALA A 68 2.43 -7.01 -15.17
N LEU A 69 2.63 -7.94 -16.10
CA LEU A 69 2.38 -7.71 -17.52
C LEU A 69 0.91 -7.33 -17.77
N PRO A 70 0.65 -6.18 -18.42
CA PRO A 70 -0.71 -5.72 -18.68
C PRO A 70 -1.38 -6.60 -19.74
N ASN A 71 -2.69 -6.79 -19.62
CA ASN A 71 -3.54 -7.61 -20.51
C ASN A 71 -3.20 -9.12 -20.49
N ILE A 72 -2.43 -9.56 -19.50
CA ILE A 72 -1.94 -10.94 -19.38
C ILE A 72 -2.10 -11.46 -17.95
N VAL A 73 -1.70 -10.66 -16.95
CA VAL A 73 -1.59 -11.13 -15.56
C VAL A 73 -2.56 -10.37 -14.65
N ASP A 74 -3.63 -11.05 -14.24
CA ASP A 74 -4.55 -10.58 -13.18
C ASP A 74 -4.96 -9.11 -13.34
N ASP A 75 -5.40 -8.74 -14.55
CA ASP A 75 -5.73 -7.36 -14.88
C ASP A 75 -6.87 -6.83 -14.01
N ASP A 76 -7.94 -7.61 -13.85
CA ASP A 76 -9.04 -7.22 -12.96
C ASP A 76 -8.61 -7.12 -11.48
N GLY A 77 -7.50 -7.76 -11.10
CA GLY A 77 -6.97 -7.80 -9.75
C GLY A 77 -7.69 -8.79 -8.84
N ALA A 78 -8.52 -9.68 -9.38
CA ALA A 78 -9.33 -10.60 -8.59
C ALA A 78 -8.46 -11.58 -7.80
N LEU A 79 -7.38 -12.10 -8.39
CA LEU A 79 -6.49 -13.04 -7.72
C LEU A 79 -5.71 -12.35 -6.59
N ARG A 80 -5.18 -11.15 -6.85
CA ARG A 80 -4.48 -10.35 -5.84
C ARG A 80 -5.41 -9.89 -4.72
N SER A 81 -6.63 -9.46 -5.04
CA SER A 81 -7.64 -9.10 -4.03
C SER A 81 -8.02 -10.30 -3.15
N ALA A 82 -8.20 -11.48 -3.74
CA ALA A 82 -8.46 -12.71 -3.01
C ALA A 82 -7.27 -13.11 -2.11
N PHE A 83 -6.03 -12.96 -2.59
CA PHE A 83 -4.82 -13.17 -1.79
C PHE A 83 -4.74 -12.24 -0.58
N LEU A 84 -5.05 -10.95 -0.77
CA LEU A 84 -5.06 -9.95 0.30
C LEU A 84 -6.22 -10.15 1.31
N ALA A 85 -7.26 -10.88 0.91
CA ALA A 85 -8.43 -11.17 1.75
C ALA A 85 -8.22 -12.33 2.73
N LYS A 86 -7.20 -13.17 2.52
CA LYS A 86 -6.98 -14.38 3.32
C LYS A 86 -6.69 -14.06 4.78
N THR A 87 -7.26 -14.88 5.67
CA THR A 87 -7.14 -14.76 7.13
C THR A 87 -6.49 -15.97 7.78
N ASP A 88 -6.14 -17.00 7.00
CA ASP A 88 -5.51 -18.23 7.50
C ASP A 88 -4.00 -18.10 7.69
N GLY A 89 -3.41 -16.95 7.34
CA GLY A 89 -1.96 -16.72 7.35
C GLY A 89 -1.25 -17.11 6.05
N SER A 90 -1.97 -17.62 5.04
CA SER A 90 -1.43 -17.87 3.70
C SER A 90 -1.53 -16.65 2.76
N GLY A 91 -1.97 -15.51 3.31
CA GLY A 91 -1.92 -14.19 2.69
C GLY A 91 -0.70 -13.39 3.16
N VAL A 92 -0.77 -12.06 3.00
CA VAL A 92 0.27 -11.15 3.51
C VAL A 92 0.12 -10.84 5.00
N CYS A 93 -1.11 -10.95 5.53
CA CYS A 93 -1.41 -10.66 6.93
C CYS A 93 -1.32 -11.92 7.81
N PRO A 94 -1.00 -11.77 9.12
CA PRO A 94 -1.01 -12.89 10.07
C PRO A 94 -2.40 -13.53 10.22
N THR A 95 -2.44 -14.77 10.73
CA THR A 95 -3.68 -15.49 11.01
C THR A 95 -4.67 -14.65 11.83
N GLY A 96 -5.92 -14.59 11.38
CA GLY A 96 -7.00 -13.79 11.97
C GLY A 96 -7.06 -12.34 11.49
N PHE A 97 -6.15 -11.90 10.63
CA PHE A 97 -6.16 -10.56 10.04
C PHE A 97 -6.12 -10.61 8.51
N ASN A 98 -6.63 -9.58 7.85
CA ASN A 98 -6.45 -9.39 6.41
C ASN A 98 -6.29 -7.91 6.07
N VAL A 99 -6.01 -7.62 4.79
CA VAL A 99 -5.99 -6.25 4.29
C VAL A 99 -7.43 -5.76 4.17
N PRO A 100 -7.78 -4.58 4.73
CA PRO A 100 -9.14 -4.07 4.69
C PRO A 100 -9.62 -3.79 3.28
N THR A 101 -10.92 -3.89 3.04
CA THR A 101 -11.54 -3.21 1.89
C THR A 101 -11.59 -1.70 2.15
N GLU A 102 -11.78 -0.91 1.09
CA GLU A 102 -12.07 0.52 1.21
C GLU A 102 -13.24 0.79 2.16
N ALA A 103 -14.34 0.03 2.07
CA ALA A 103 -15.49 0.24 2.96
C ALA A 103 -15.14 -0.01 4.44
N GLN A 104 -14.33 -1.03 4.73
CA GLN A 104 -13.89 -1.34 6.09
C GLN A 104 -12.96 -0.26 6.63
N LEU A 105 -11.96 0.15 5.84
CA LEU A 105 -11.04 1.21 6.26
C LEU A 105 -11.73 2.57 6.35
N LYS A 106 -12.71 2.84 5.48
CA LYS A 106 -13.50 4.07 5.50
C LYS A 106 -14.26 4.22 6.82
N ALA A 107 -14.88 3.14 7.32
CA ALA A 107 -15.56 3.13 8.61
C ALA A 107 -14.64 3.56 9.77
N GLU A 108 -13.35 3.21 9.70
CA GLU A 108 -12.34 3.63 10.68
C GLU A 108 -11.90 5.10 10.50
N THR A 109 -12.00 5.65 9.29
CA THR A 109 -11.55 7.01 8.94
C THR A 109 -12.63 8.10 9.05
N ASP A 110 -13.92 7.73 9.11
CA ASP A 110 -15.02 8.70 9.08
C ASP A 110 -15.03 9.65 10.30
N ILE A 111 -14.31 9.30 11.37
CA ILE A 111 -14.13 10.15 12.57
C ILE A 111 -12.88 11.03 12.52
N TRP A 112 -12.06 10.94 11.46
CA TRP A 112 -10.82 11.70 11.38
C TRP A 112 -11.10 13.15 11.02
N ASP A 113 -10.32 14.05 11.61
CA ASP A 113 -10.43 15.46 11.29
C ASP A 113 -10.03 15.70 9.83
N ARG A 114 -10.95 16.32 9.07
CA ARG A 114 -10.71 16.76 7.69
C ARG A 114 -10.22 18.20 7.64
N ALA A 115 -9.87 18.81 8.77
CA ALA A 115 -9.14 20.06 8.82
C ALA A 115 -7.63 19.82 8.58
N ASN A 116 -6.80 20.78 9.00
CA ASN A 116 -5.36 20.66 8.89
C ASN A 116 -4.83 19.62 9.90
N ASN A 117 -3.87 18.80 9.47
CA ASN A 117 -3.14 17.78 10.27
C ASN A 117 -3.85 16.42 10.43
N ALA A 118 -4.33 15.84 9.33
CA ALA A 118 -4.99 14.52 9.33
C ALA A 118 -4.10 13.39 9.89
N GLU A 119 -2.78 13.54 9.84
CA GLU A 119 -1.83 12.61 10.44
C GLU A 119 -1.94 12.51 11.97
N VAL A 120 -2.39 13.58 12.64
CA VAL A 120 -2.61 13.57 14.08
C VAL A 120 -3.84 12.73 14.41
N SER A 121 -4.94 12.88 13.66
CA SER A 121 -6.14 12.05 13.82
C SER A 121 -5.86 10.58 13.50
N ALA A 122 -5.15 10.31 12.40
CA ALA A 122 -4.79 8.94 12.02
C ALA A 122 -3.90 8.25 13.06
N PHE A 123 -2.95 8.98 13.67
CA PHE A 123 -2.13 8.47 14.76
C PHE A 123 -2.92 8.26 16.07
N ASN A 124 -3.85 9.16 16.39
CA ASN A 124 -4.69 9.05 17.58
C ASN A 124 -5.83 8.03 17.44
N SER A 125 -6.09 7.53 16.23
CA SER A 125 -7.05 6.45 15.99
C SER A 125 -6.61 5.14 16.66
N VAL A 126 -7.55 4.19 16.76
CA VAL A 126 -7.28 2.82 17.22
C VAL A 126 -6.18 2.15 16.39
N LEU A 127 -6.11 2.47 15.09
CA LEU A 127 -5.14 1.89 14.16
C LEU A 127 -3.72 2.48 14.31
N LYS A 128 -3.55 3.65 14.95
CA LYS A 128 -2.26 4.33 15.14
C LYS A 128 -1.42 4.37 13.86
N LEU A 129 -1.96 4.99 12.81
CA LEU A 129 -1.37 4.96 11.47
C LEU A 129 -0.28 6.04 11.32
N PRO A 130 0.99 5.67 11.08
CA PRO A 130 2.05 6.63 10.78
C PRO A 130 2.03 7.13 9.32
N VAL A 131 2.68 8.26 9.09
CA VAL A 131 2.94 8.84 7.76
C VAL A 131 4.24 8.29 7.16
N ALA A 132 4.22 7.00 6.82
CA ALA A 132 5.39 6.23 6.37
C ALA A 132 5.95 6.62 4.98
N GLY A 133 5.23 7.47 4.24
CA GLY A 133 5.49 7.73 2.82
C GLY A 133 5.31 6.48 1.97
N GLY A 134 5.85 6.50 0.76
CA GLY A 134 5.77 5.36 -0.15
C GLY A 134 6.61 5.54 -1.41
N ARG A 135 6.67 4.48 -2.23
CA ARG A 135 7.32 4.46 -3.55
C ARG A 135 6.28 4.80 -4.63
N ILE A 136 5.71 6.01 -4.56
CA ILE A 136 4.48 6.38 -5.29
C ILE A 136 4.67 7.42 -6.40
N SER A 137 5.74 8.22 -6.38
CA SER A 137 5.92 9.35 -7.31
C SER A 137 6.47 8.89 -8.65
N ALA A 138 6.19 9.61 -9.75
CA ALA A 138 6.77 9.29 -11.06
C ALA A 138 8.31 9.24 -11.05
N TYR A 139 8.96 9.99 -10.15
CA TYR A 139 10.40 9.92 -9.91
C TYR A 139 10.81 8.69 -9.09
N ALA A 140 10.08 8.40 -8.02
CA ALA A 140 10.25 7.19 -7.21
C ALA A 140 10.03 5.91 -8.02
N ARG A 141 9.10 5.92 -8.98
CA ARG A 141 8.86 4.83 -9.94
C ARG A 141 10.05 4.56 -10.83
N LYS A 142 10.81 5.59 -11.24
CA LYS A 142 12.00 5.42 -12.09
C LYS A 142 13.24 5.00 -11.31
N THR A 143 13.34 5.40 -10.04
CA THR A 143 14.56 5.28 -9.24
C THR A 143 14.45 4.26 -8.12
N GLY A 144 13.25 3.77 -7.81
CA GLY A 144 12.99 3.05 -6.57
C GLY A 144 13.19 3.95 -5.35
N GLY A 145 12.92 5.25 -5.42
CA GLY A 145 13.02 6.16 -4.28
C GLY A 145 11.80 6.11 -3.35
N PHE A 146 11.94 6.60 -2.12
CA PHE A 146 10.80 6.91 -1.24
C PHE A 146 10.47 8.40 -1.31
N GLY A 147 9.18 8.72 -1.39
CA GLY A 147 8.66 10.08 -1.27
C GLY A 147 7.81 10.26 -0.01
N ASN A 148 7.65 11.51 0.43
CA ASN A 148 6.71 11.93 1.48
C ASN A 148 6.86 11.23 2.84
N VAL A 149 8.02 10.65 3.10
CA VAL A 149 8.32 10.01 4.39
C VAL A 149 8.24 11.03 5.51
N GLY A 150 7.48 10.72 6.56
CA GLY A 150 7.23 11.63 7.67
C GLY A 150 6.20 12.74 7.38
N ALA A 151 5.55 12.72 6.21
CA ALA A 151 4.60 13.75 5.80
C ALA A 151 3.23 13.21 5.37
N VAL A 152 3.19 12.12 4.61
CA VAL A 152 1.95 11.50 4.11
C VAL A 152 1.96 10.00 4.36
N GLY A 153 0.83 9.44 4.78
CA GLY A 153 0.59 8.00 4.88
C GLY A 153 -0.13 7.50 3.63
N TYR A 154 0.27 6.35 3.11
CA TYR A 154 -0.37 5.65 1.99
C TYR A 154 -0.62 4.21 2.40
N TYR A 155 -1.87 3.79 2.31
CA TYR A 155 -2.33 2.53 2.85
C TYR A 155 -3.17 1.75 1.85
N TRP A 156 -2.66 0.60 1.45
CA TRP A 156 -3.39 -0.27 0.56
C TRP A 156 -4.68 -0.78 1.19
N THR A 157 -5.74 -0.76 0.39
CA THR A 157 -6.92 -1.61 0.60
C THR A 157 -6.84 -2.80 -0.36
N ARG A 158 -7.64 -3.84 -0.12
CA ARG A 158 -7.82 -4.94 -1.10
C ARG A 158 -8.88 -4.65 -2.15
N SER A 159 -9.48 -3.46 -2.16
CA SER A 159 -10.53 -3.11 -3.13
C SER A 159 -9.95 -2.93 -4.53
N VAL A 160 -10.57 -3.61 -5.49
CA VAL A 160 -10.33 -3.41 -6.93
C VAL A 160 -11.20 -2.28 -7.46
N ILE A 161 -10.79 -1.66 -8.55
CA ILE A 161 -11.58 -0.64 -9.24
C ILE A 161 -12.43 -1.32 -10.32
N PRO A 162 -13.77 -1.19 -10.28
CA PRO A 162 -14.61 -1.71 -11.35
C PRO A 162 -14.37 -0.94 -12.66
N GLY A 163 -14.17 -1.66 -13.77
CA GLY A 163 -14.20 -1.07 -15.12
C GLY A 163 -12.93 -1.29 -15.98
N ASN A 164 -13.12 -1.24 -17.30
CA ASN A 164 -12.18 -1.72 -18.32
C ASN A 164 -10.94 -0.84 -18.60
N TRP A 165 -10.82 0.37 -18.04
CA TRP A 165 -9.70 1.27 -18.34
C TRP A 165 -8.78 1.55 -17.14
N ARG A 166 -9.23 1.23 -15.92
CA ARG A 166 -8.49 1.44 -14.66
C ARG A 166 -8.08 0.14 -13.97
N TYR A 167 -8.10 -0.98 -14.67
CA TYR A 167 -7.69 -2.29 -14.16
C TYR A 167 -6.25 -2.31 -13.61
N ARG A 168 -5.39 -1.37 -14.03
CA ARG A 168 -4.02 -1.23 -13.49
C ARG A 168 -3.93 -0.49 -12.15
N TYR A 169 -5.05 -0.08 -11.57
CA TYR A 169 -5.11 0.64 -10.31
C TYR A 169 -5.78 -0.20 -9.23
N ALA A 170 -5.46 0.11 -7.98
CA ALA A 170 -6.15 -0.35 -6.79
C ALA A 170 -6.55 0.86 -5.94
N ARG A 171 -7.30 0.61 -4.86
CA ARG A 171 -7.72 1.66 -3.94
C ARG A 171 -6.78 1.73 -2.74
N ASP A 172 -6.29 2.93 -2.46
CA ASP A 172 -5.50 3.27 -1.28
C ASP A 172 -6.19 4.36 -0.47
N LEU A 173 -5.79 4.49 0.79
CA LEU A 173 -6.07 5.64 1.64
C LEU A 173 -4.82 6.51 1.74
N ALA A 174 -4.96 7.81 1.49
CA ALA A 174 -3.92 8.79 1.75
C ALA A 174 -4.38 9.87 2.74
N PHE A 175 -3.46 10.31 3.60
CA PHE A 175 -3.67 11.38 4.58
C PHE A 175 -2.33 11.99 5.01
N GLY A 176 -2.29 13.25 5.44
CA GLY A 176 -1.03 13.85 5.91
C GLY A 176 -1.10 15.31 6.34
N ARG A 177 0.10 15.90 6.43
CA ARG A 177 0.31 17.33 6.77
C ARG A 177 -0.23 18.26 5.69
N TYR A 178 -0.31 19.56 5.98
CA TYR A 178 -0.55 20.63 5.00
C TYR A 178 -1.80 20.45 4.13
N SER A 179 -2.94 20.18 4.78
CA SER A 179 -4.24 20.01 4.12
C SER A 179 -4.37 18.78 3.22
N ILE A 180 -3.52 17.77 3.40
CA ILE A 180 -3.75 16.43 2.82
C ILE A 180 -4.78 15.70 3.67
N HIS A 181 -6.05 15.88 3.32
CA HIS A 181 -7.19 15.28 3.99
C HIS A 181 -7.21 13.75 3.78
N PRO A 182 -7.83 13.00 4.71
CA PRO A 182 -8.00 11.57 4.54
C PRO A 182 -8.99 11.29 3.41
N GLU A 183 -8.49 10.70 2.33
CA GLU A 183 -9.27 10.39 1.14
C GLU A 183 -8.78 9.10 0.48
N PHE A 184 -9.69 8.42 -0.21
CA PHE A 184 -9.38 7.21 -0.96
C PHE A 184 -9.12 7.52 -2.44
N TYR A 185 -7.94 7.16 -2.93
CA TYR A 185 -7.51 7.43 -4.30
C TYR A 185 -7.41 6.15 -5.12
N ASN A 186 -7.16 6.34 -6.41
CA ASN A 186 -6.74 5.26 -7.28
C ASN A 186 -5.22 5.33 -7.35
N SER A 187 -4.56 4.32 -6.78
CA SER A 187 -3.12 4.21 -6.82
C SER A 187 -2.70 3.07 -7.76
N GLU A 188 -1.58 3.29 -8.43
CA GLU A 188 -1.03 2.37 -9.41
C GLU A 188 -0.59 1.12 -8.67
N ARG A 189 -0.94 -0.08 -9.17
CA ARG A 189 -0.61 -1.32 -8.45
C ARG A 189 0.90 -1.51 -8.28
N SER A 190 1.71 -0.90 -9.15
CA SER A 190 3.18 -0.83 -9.06
C SER A 190 3.72 0.06 -7.94
N ALA A 191 2.89 0.89 -7.32
CA ALA A 191 3.30 1.71 -6.20
C ALA A 191 3.67 0.85 -4.97
N GLY A 192 4.59 1.37 -4.15
CA GLY A 192 4.94 0.76 -2.87
C GLY A 192 4.28 1.53 -1.73
N GLU A 193 3.38 0.89 -1.00
CA GLU A 193 2.63 1.52 0.09
C GLU A 193 2.54 0.62 1.33
N SER A 194 2.12 1.21 2.45
CA SER A 194 2.01 0.49 3.72
C SER A 194 0.79 -0.44 3.72
N ILE A 195 0.89 -1.53 4.48
CA ILE A 195 -0.26 -2.39 4.79
C ILE A 195 -0.58 -2.30 6.28
N ARG A 196 -1.82 -1.96 6.61
CA ARG A 196 -2.38 -2.11 7.96
C ARG A 196 -3.43 -3.22 7.95
N CYS A 197 -3.07 -4.39 8.48
CA CYS A 197 -4.00 -5.50 8.60
C CYS A 197 -5.02 -5.27 9.74
N ILE A 198 -6.30 -5.50 9.47
CA ILE A 198 -7.38 -5.38 10.45
C ILE A 198 -7.99 -6.76 10.75
N LYS A 199 -8.63 -6.87 11.92
CA LYS A 199 -9.39 -8.06 12.29
C LYS A 199 -10.83 -7.83 11.85
N ASN A 200 -11.36 -8.77 11.06
CA ASN A 200 -12.78 -8.78 10.70
C ASN A 200 -13.58 -9.62 11.68
#